data_AF-A0A239P8U9-F1
#
_entry.id   AF-A0A239P8U9-F1
#
_cell.length_a   1.000
_cell.length_b   1.000
_cell.length_c   1.000
_cell.angle_alpha   90.00
_cell.angle_beta   90.00
_cell.angle_gamma   90.00
#
_symmetry.space_group_name_H-M   'P 1'
#
loop_
_entity.id
_entity.type
_entity.pdbx_description
1 polymer ?
#
loop_
_entity_poly.entity_id
_entity_poly.type
_entity_poly.pdbx_seq_one_letter_code
_entity_poly.pdbx_strand_id
1 'polypeptide(L)'
;MTIIEETDWAGLHDRNGSAHPDTPALLLGLTSDDPYAVEAGLAHLSLELIEYPNVYSAAVPAARYVAGLVGDPRCPRRADLLAWLGRVVDAVSDAMVREFVDLAGYSPLDYPTSTFQQIRELRPQLVASVEACVDDPNPVVSRAARAAVAGIRA
;
A
#
# COMPACT_ATOMS: atom_id res chain seq x y z
N MET A 1 -9.95 -1.88 -17.95
CA MET A 1 -9.04 -0.74 -17.89
C MET A 1 -8.49 -0.72 -16.47
N THR A 2 -7.16 -0.64 -16.33
CA THR A 2 -6.49 -0.96 -15.05
C THR A 2 -6.18 0.31 -14.26
N ILE A 3 -6.10 0.21 -12.92
CA ILE A 3 -5.71 1.33 -12.04
C ILE A 3 -4.40 1.97 -12.50
N ILE A 4 -3.46 1.18 -13.03
CA ILE A 4 -2.18 1.66 -13.53
C ILE A 4 -2.36 2.64 -14.71
N GLU A 5 -3.25 2.33 -15.66
CA GLU A 5 -3.46 3.15 -16.86
C GLU A 5 -4.32 4.40 -16.59
N GLU A 6 -5.24 4.30 -15.63
CA GLU A 6 -6.22 5.36 -15.31
C GLU A 6 -5.66 6.43 -14.36
N THR A 7 -4.58 6.13 -13.65
CA THR A 7 -4.00 7.02 -12.65
C THR A 7 -3.06 8.02 -13.31
N ASP A 8 -3.25 9.31 -13.02
CA ASP A 8 -2.28 10.37 -13.37
C ASP A 8 -1.05 10.31 -12.44
N TRP A 9 -0.13 9.41 -12.75
CA TRP A 9 1.10 9.23 -11.95
C TRP A 9 2.02 10.44 -11.97
N ALA A 10 1.94 11.30 -12.99
CA ALA A 10 2.77 12.51 -13.07
C ALA A 10 2.32 13.58 -12.06
N GLY A 11 1.04 13.58 -11.67
CA GLY A 11 0.52 14.41 -10.59
C GLY A 11 0.76 13.85 -9.19
N LEU A 12 1.25 12.62 -9.07
CA LEU A 12 1.51 11.94 -7.80
C LEU A 12 2.99 11.92 -7.48
N HIS A 13 3.29 11.72 -6.20
CA HIS A 13 4.65 11.71 -5.71
C HIS A 13 4.94 10.42 -4.95
N ASP A 14 6.19 9.97 -5.06
CA ASP A 14 6.85 9.05 -4.15
C ASP A 14 7.95 9.82 -3.38
N ARG A 15 8.80 9.10 -2.66
CA ARG A 15 9.93 9.66 -1.91
C ARG A 15 10.91 10.49 -2.77
N ASN A 16 11.06 10.14 -4.04
CA ASN A 16 12.06 10.68 -4.94
C ASN A 16 11.54 11.84 -5.80
N GLY A 17 10.23 12.12 -5.76
CA GLY A 17 9.60 13.19 -6.53
C GLY A 17 8.37 12.70 -7.26
N SER A 18 8.24 13.05 -8.54
CA SER A 18 7.14 12.58 -9.39
C SER A 18 7.15 11.05 -9.47
N ALA A 19 5.99 10.42 -9.27
CA ALA A 19 5.84 8.97 -9.33
C ALA A 19 5.91 8.41 -10.77
N HIS A 20 5.75 9.26 -11.79
CA HIS A 20 5.97 8.89 -13.18
C HIS A 20 7.44 9.11 -13.61
N PRO A 21 8.05 8.19 -14.39
CA PRO A 21 7.46 6.96 -14.94
C PRO A 21 7.64 5.71 -14.05
N ASP A 22 8.43 5.81 -12.99
CA ASP A 22 9.00 4.63 -12.34
C ASP A 22 7.98 3.84 -11.53
N THR A 23 7.14 4.51 -10.74
CA THR A 23 6.12 3.85 -9.90
C THR A 23 5.19 2.93 -10.71
N PRO A 24 4.52 3.36 -11.80
CA PRO A 24 3.65 2.46 -12.55
C PRO A 24 4.40 1.27 -13.16
N ALA A 25 5.64 1.47 -13.64
CA ALA A 25 6.46 0.38 -14.17
C ALA A 25 6.83 -0.66 -13.09
N LEU A 26 7.22 -0.19 -11.90
CA LEU A 26 7.56 -1.05 -10.77
C LEU A 26 6.33 -1.79 -10.21
N LEU A 27 5.15 -1.16 -10.20
CA LEU A 27 3.90 -1.81 -9.83
C LEU A 27 3.53 -2.94 -10.81
N LEU A 28 3.67 -2.72 -12.12
CA LEU A 28 3.46 -3.78 -13.12
C LEU A 28 4.45 -4.95 -12.93
N GLY A 29 5.66 -4.66 -12.46
CA GLY A 29 6.67 -5.66 -12.12
C GLY A 29 6.24 -6.67 -11.05
N LEU A 30 5.28 -6.31 -10.17
CA LEU A 30 4.78 -7.19 -9.11
C LEU A 30 4.11 -8.47 -9.61
N THR A 31 3.66 -8.50 -10.87
CA THR A 31 3.06 -9.69 -11.50
C THR A 31 3.92 -10.28 -12.62
N SER A 32 5.17 -9.84 -12.73
CA SER A 32 6.11 -10.34 -13.74
C SER A 32 6.59 -11.76 -13.41
N ASP A 33 6.94 -12.51 -14.45
CA ASP A 33 7.66 -13.78 -14.31
C ASP A 33 9.15 -13.57 -13.94
N ASP A 34 9.66 -12.34 -14.08
CA ASP A 34 11.02 -11.98 -13.66
C ASP A 34 11.07 -11.73 -12.14
N PRO A 35 11.78 -12.56 -11.35
CA PRO A 35 11.89 -12.38 -9.92
C PRO A 35 12.57 -11.05 -9.53
N TYR A 36 13.46 -10.50 -10.37
CA TYR A 36 14.07 -9.20 -10.07
C TYR A 36 13.07 -8.05 -10.20
N ALA A 37 12.15 -8.12 -11.17
CA ALA A 37 11.08 -7.15 -11.32
C ALA A 37 10.09 -7.21 -10.13
N VAL A 38 9.76 -8.41 -9.65
CA VAL A 38 8.91 -8.58 -8.47
C VAL A 38 9.57 -7.99 -7.22
N GLU A 39 10.85 -8.29 -6.98
CA GLU A 39 11.59 -7.73 -5.84
C GLU A 39 11.74 -6.21 -5.92
N ALA A 40 12.02 -5.67 -7.11
CA ALA A 40 12.09 -4.23 -7.31
C ALA A 40 10.75 -3.55 -6.99
N GLY A 41 9.63 -4.13 -7.43
CA GLY A 41 8.30 -3.64 -7.09
C GLY A 41 8.02 -3.69 -5.58
N LEU A 42 8.37 -4.78 -4.90
CA LEU A 42 8.20 -4.91 -3.44
C LEU A 42 9.06 -3.92 -2.65
N ALA A 43 10.30 -3.69 -3.10
CA ALA A 43 11.20 -2.70 -2.53
C ALA A 43 10.61 -1.29 -2.69
N HIS A 44 10.14 -0.95 -3.90
CA HIS A 44 9.49 0.33 -4.20
C HIS A 44 8.32 0.62 -3.26
N LEU A 45 7.40 -0.34 -3.14
CA LEU A 45 6.26 -0.26 -2.22
C LEU A 45 6.72 0.07 -0.79
N SER A 46 7.78 -0.59 -0.32
CA SER A 46 8.21 -0.56 1.08
C SER A 46 9.10 0.60 1.46
N LEU A 47 9.82 1.19 0.49
CA LEU A 47 10.87 2.18 0.71
C LEU A 47 10.54 3.56 0.12
N GLU A 48 9.70 3.61 -0.92
CA GLU A 48 9.48 4.83 -1.70
C GLU A 48 8.05 5.36 -1.60
N LEU A 49 7.07 4.49 -1.30
CA LEU A 49 5.67 4.93 -1.10
C LEU A 49 5.33 5.19 0.36
N ILE A 50 6.10 4.63 1.30
CA ILE A 50 5.97 4.84 2.73
C ILE A 50 7.37 4.96 3.33
N GLU A 51 7.69 6.11 3.91
CA GLU A 51 8.92 6.35 4.68
C GLU A 51 8.50 6.95 6.01
N TYR A 52 8.71 6.25 7.13
CA TYR A 52 8.30 6.75 8.44
C TYR A 52 8.76 8.22 8.69
N PRO A 53 7.85 9.14 9.09
CA PRO A 53 6.41 8.97 9.33
C PRO A 53 5.52 9.31 8.10
N ASN A 54 6.11 9.59 6.94
CA ASN A 54 5.46 10.00 5.70
C ASN A 54 4.77 8.87 4.93
N VAL A 55 3.64 9.22 4.32
CA VAL A 55 2.94 8.41 3.30
C VAL A 55 2.79 9.28 2.07
N TYR A 56 3.34 8.84 0.94
CA TYR A 56 3.38 9.63 -0.29
C TYR A 56 2.12 9.41 -1.13
N SER A 57 1.75 10.39 -1.96
CA SER A 57 0.44 10.37 -2.64
C SER A 57 0.28 9.21 -3.63
N ALA A 58 1.36 8.69 -4.20
CA ALA A 58 1.34 7.48 -5.03
C ALA A 58 0.95 6.21 -4.24
N ALA A 59 1.05 6.21 -2.91
CA ALA A 59 0.61 5.09 -2.08
C ALA A 59 -0.91 4.82 -2.21
N VAL A 60 -1.73 5.85 -2.51
CA VAL A 60 -3.19 5.72 -2.62
C VAL A 60 -3.60 4.79 -3.77
N PRO A 61 -3.26 5.07 -5.04
CA PRO A 61 -3.57 4.15 -6.14
C PRO A 61 -2.78 2.84 -6.04
N ALA A 62 -1.55 2.86 -5.51
CA ALA A 62 -0.78 1.62 -5.29
C ALA A 62 -1.49 0.68 -4.31
N ALA A 63 -2.04 1.19 -3.21
CA ALA A 63 -2.83 0.41 -2.24
C ALA A 63 -4.04 -0.25 -2.90
N ARG A 64 -4.75 0.47 -3.76
CA ARG A 64 -5.89 -0.08 -4.53
C ARG A 64 -5.44 -1.16 -5.51
N TYR A 65 -4.34 -0.93 -6.22
CA TYR A 65 -3.78 -1.91 -7.16
C TYR A 65 -3.38 -3.20 -6.44
N VAL A 66 -2.62 -3.10 -5.35
CA VAL A 66 -2.19 -4.25 -4.54
C VAL A 66 -3.39 -4.96 -3.91
N ALA A 67 -4.41 -4.24 -3.45
CA ALA A 67 -5.65 -4.83 -2.94
C ALA A 67 -6.39 -5.69 -3.98
N GLY A 68 -6.26 -5.36 -5.27
CA GLY A 68 -6.72 -6.19 -6.38
C GLY A 68 -5.82 -7.43 -6.59
N LEU A 69 -4.51 -7.25 -6.54
CA LEU A 69 -3.54 -8.33 -6.73
C LEU A 69 -3.64 -9.44 -5.68
N VAL A 70 -3.82 -9.08 -4.40
CA VAL A 70 -3.92 -10.09 -3.33
C VAL A 70 -5.15 -10.99 -3.46
N GLY A 71 -6.16 -10.58 -4.23
CA GLY A 71 -7.33 -11.38 -4.57
C GLY A 71 -7.09 -12.40 -5.69
N ASP A 72 -6.05 -12.25 -6.50
CA ASP A 72 -5.71 -13.24 -7.54
C ASP A 72 -4.78 -14.31 -6.96
N PRO A 73 -5.20 -15.59 -6.86
CA PRO A 73 -4.36 -16.66 -6.32
C PRO A 73 -3.08 -16.93 -7.12
N ARG A 74 -2.99 -16.44 -8.38
CA ARG A 74 -1.82 -16.56 -9.24
C ARG A 74 -0.79 -15.47 -8.98
N CYS A 75 -1.15 -14.41 -8.25
CA CYS A 75 -0.22 -13.34 -7.93
C CYS A 75 0.97 -13.89 -7.13
N PRO A 76 2.22 -13.63 -7.56
CA PRO A 76 3.37 -14.02 -6.78
C PRO A 76 3.45 -13.19 -5.50
N ARG A 77 4.07 -13.73 -4.45
CA ARG A 77 4.40 -12.97 -3.22
C ARG A 77 3.19 -12.28 -2.54
N ARG A 78 1.97 -12.83 -2.69
CA ARG A 78 0.74 -12.35 -2.02
C ARG A 78 0.92 -12.08 -0.53
N ALA A 79 1.71 -12.90 0.17
CA ALA A 79 1.99 -12.71 1.60
C ALA A 79 2.72 -11.38 1.88
N ASP A 80 3.70 -11.01 1.05
CA ASP A 80 4.43 -9.74 1.18
C ASP A 80 3.53 -8.55 0.86
N LEU A 81 2.69 -8.69 -0.17
CA LEU A 81 1.69 -7.69 -0.53
C LEU A 81 0.65 -7.47 0.58
N LEU A 82 0.17 -8.54 1.22
CA LEU A 82 -0.73 -8.46 2.38
C LEU A 82 -0.06 -7.76 3.56
N ALA A 83 1.21 -8.06 3.83
CA ALA A 83 1.97 -7.38 4.87
C ALA A 83 2.14 -5.88 4.56
N TRP A 84 2.39 -5.53 3.31
CA TRP A 84 2.48 -4.13 2.88
C TRP A 84 1.14 -3.39 3.03
N LEU A 85 0.01 -4.00 2.66
CA LEU A 85 -1.32 -3.41 2.90
C LEU A 85 -1.58 -3.15 4.39
N GLY A 86 -1.16 -4.06 5.26
CA GLY A 86 -1.21 -3.85 6.71
C GLY A 86 -0.42 -2.60 7.13
N ARG A 87 0.81 -2.45 6.63
CA ARG A 87 1.66 -1.28 6.90
C ARG A 87 1.05 0.02 6.38
N VAL A 88 0.44 0.02 5.19
CA VAL A 88 -0.25 1.21 4.63
C VAL A 88 -1.34 1.69 5.58
N VAL A 89 -2.16 0.78 6.09
CA VAL A 89 -3.28 1.12 6.95
C VAL A 89 -2.82 1.55 8.34
N ASP A 90 -1.78 0.92 8.87
CA ASP A 90 -1.14 1.28 10.13
C ASP A 90 -0.46 2.65 10.08
N ALA A 91 0.22 2.98 8.96
CA ALA A 91 0.89 4.26 8.76
C ALA A 91 -0.05 5.48 8.88
N VAL A 92 -1.36 5.28 8.72
CA VAL A 92 -2.38 6.32 8.87
C VAL A 92 -3.26 6.13 10.10
N SER A 93 -2.87 5.27 11.05
CA SER A 93 -3.56 5.07 12.33
C SER A 93 -3.55 6.35 13.18
N ASP A 94 -4.41 6.44 14.19
CA ASP A 94 -4.42 7.60 15.09
C ASP A 94 -3.13 7.70 15.90
N ALA A 95 -2.45 6.58 16.19
CA ALA A 95 -1.14 6.57 16.82
C ALA A 95 -0.09 7.22 15.92
N MET A 96 -0.03 6.80 14.66
CA MET A 96 0.92 7.34 13.68
C MET A 96 0.64 8.81 13.35
N VAL A 97 -0.63 9.22 13.32
CA VAL A 97 -1.00 10.63 13.15
C VAL A 97 -0.52 11.48 14.33
N ARG A 98 -0.66 10.99 15.58
CA ARG A 98 -0.11 11.69 16.75
C ARG A 98 1.40 11.83 16.67
N GLU A 99 2.09 10.76 16.32
CA GLU A 99 3.54 10.76 16.17
C GLU A 99 4.01 11.70 15.04
N PHE A 100 3.30 11.74 13.91
CA PHE A 100 3.53 12.71 12.86
C PHE A 100 3.38 14.15 13.39
N VAL A 101 2.31 14.44 14.14
CA VAL A 101 2.08 15.77 14.73
C VAL A 101 3.22 16.16 15.67
N ASP A 102 3.66 15.24 16.52
CA ASP A 102 4.77 15.47 17.47
C ASP A 102 6.09 15.78 16.74
N LEU A 103 6.33 15.15 15.58
CA LEU A 103 7.55 15.34 14.79
C LEU A 103 7.49 16.57 13.87
N ALA A 104 6.36 16.81 13.22
CA ALA A 104 6.22 17.80 12.16
C ALA A 104 5.58 19.12 12.63
N GLY A 105 4.91 19.13 13.79
CA GLY A 105 4.24 20.30 14.35
C GLY A 105 2.90 20.67 13.66
N TYR A 106 2.40 19.83 12.76
CA TYR A 106 1.10 19.99 12.11
C TYR A 106 0.43 18.63 11.87
N SER A 107 -0.90 18.63 11.73
CA SER A 107 -1.65 17.42 11.46
C SER A 107 -1.68 17.13 9.95
N PRO A 108 -1.33 15.90 9.52
CA PRO A 108 -1.42 15.54 8.12
C PRO A 108 -2.88 15.45 7.68
N LEU A 109 -3.86 15.47 8.60
CA LEU A 109 -5.29 15.41 8.32
C LEU A 109 -5.94 16.79 8.14
N ASP A 110 -5.21 17.88 8.29
CA ASP A 110 -5.79 19.24 8.21
C ASP A 110 -6.11 19.66 6.76
N TYR A 111 -5.63 18.88 5.78
CA TYR A 111 -5.80 19.14 4.36
C TYR A 111 -6.78 18.15 3.72
N PRO A 112 -7.82 18.59 2.99
CA PRO A 112 -8.81 17.71 2.34
C PRO A 112 -8.21 16.75 1.29
N THR A 113 -7.07 17.12 0.70
CA THR A 113 -6.33 16.30 -0.27
C THR A 113 -5.24 15.46 0.39
N SER A 114 -5.26 15.34 1.72
CA SER A 114 -4.28 14.58 2.49
C SER A 114 -4.24 13.13 2.02
N THR A 115 -3.03 12.63 1.83
CA THR A 115 -2.80 11.20 1.55
C THR A 115 -3.29 10.34 2.72
N PHE A 116 -3.15 10.80 3.96
CA PHE A 116 -3.63 10.09 5.14
C PHE A 116 -5.15 9.94 5.14
N GLN A 117 -5.88 11.01 4.79
CA GLN A 117 -7.33 10.96 4.68
C GLN A 117 -7.77 10.00 3.56
N GLN A 118 -7.16 10.09 2.39
CA GLN A 118 -7.48 9.21 1.25
C GLN A 118 -7.25 7.73 1.57
N ILE A 119 -6.15 7.37 2.24
CA ILE A 119 -5.95 5.98 2.68
C ILE A 119 -6.99 5.57 3.74
N ARG A 120 -7.35 6.45 4.67
CA ARG A 120 -8.41 6.17 5.66
C ARG A 120 -9.75 5.91 5.00
N GLU A 121 -10.09 6.63 3.94
CA GLU A 121 -11.30 6.40 3.13
C GLU A 121 -11.27 5.04 2.42
N LEU A 122 -10.10 4.60 1.96
CA LEU A 122 -9.91 3.28 1.35
C LEU A 122 -9.90 2.13 2.37
N ARG A 123 -9.72 2.41 3.66
CA ARG A 123 -9.52 1.39 4.71
C ARG A 123 -10.56 0.25 4.65
N PRO A 124 -11.89 0.49 4.51
CA PRO A 124 -12.86 -0.60 4.43
C PRO A 124 -12.61 -1.54 3.24
N GLN A 125 -12.22 -1.00 2.09
CA GLN A 125 -11.89 -1.80 0.91
C GLN A 125 -10.62 -2.61 1.12
N LEU A 126 -9.57 -2.00 1.67
CA LEU A 126 -8.30 -2.68 1.95
C LEU A 126 -8.50 -3.82 2.95
N VAL A 127 -9.26 -3.58 4.02
CA VAL A 127 -9.62 -4.60 5.01
C VAL A 127 -10.35 -5.76 4.37
N ALA A 128 -11.36 -5.50 3.52
CA ALA A 128 -12.10 -6.56 2.85
C ALA A 128 -11.20 -7.45 1.97
N SER A 129 -10.25 -6.86 1.24
CA SER A 129 -9.28 -7.63 0.44
C SER A 129 -8.36 -8.50 1.31
N VAL A 130 -7.89 -7.98 2.46
CA VAL A 130 -7.05 -8.75 3.39
C VAL A 130 -7.87 -9.87 4.07
N GLU A 131 -9.08 -9.57 4.53
CA GLU A 131 -9.97 -10.53 5.20
C GLU A 131 -10.33 -11.71 4.29
N ALA A 132 -10.54 -11.47 2.99
CA ALA A 132 -10.78 -12.53 2.01
C ALA A 132 -9.63 -13.56 1.91
N CYS A 133 -8.43 -13.20 2.38
CA CYS A 133 -7.25 -14.06 2.37
C CYS A 133 -7.01 -14.80 3.71
N VAL A 134 -7.82 -14.57 4.75
CA VAL A 134 -7.60 -15.15 6.09
C VAL A 134 -7.71 -16.67 6.12
N ASP A 135 -8.54 -17.24 5.25
CA ASP A 135 -8.74 -18.69 5.11
C ASP A 135 -8.13 -19.24 3.81
N ASP A 136 -7.14 -18.54 3.25
CA ASP A 136 -6.43 -18.99 2.06
C ASP A 136 -5.78 -20.37 2.28
N PRO A 137 -5.89 -21.31 1.31
CA PRO A 137 -5.31 -22.65 1.45
C PRO A 137 -3.78 -22.64 1.59
N ASN A 138 -3.10 -21.57 1.13
CA ASN A 138 -1.68 -21.39 1.38
C ASN A 138 -1.46 -20.85 2.81
N PRO A 139 -0.81 -21.61 3.71
CA PRO A 139 -0.63 -21.20 5.10
C PRO A 139 0.25 -19.95 5.26
N VAL A 140 1.12 -19.64 4.30
CA VAL A 140 1.92 -18.41 4.31
C VAL A 140 1.03 -17.19 4.06
N VAL A 141 0.10 -17.29 3.12
CA VAL A 141 -0.87 -16.24 2.77
C VAL A 141 -1.86 -16.03 3.90
N SER A 142 -2.50 -17.09 4.40
CA SER A 142 -3.44 -17.03 5.51
C SER A 142 -2.83 -16.38 6.76
N ARG A 143 -1.58 -16.74 7.11
CA ARG A 143 -0.88 -16.14 8.25
C ARG A 143 -0.58 -14.66 8.03
N ALA A 144 -0.13 -14.27 6.84
CA ALA A 144 0.10 -12.86 6.51
C ALA A 144 -1.20 -12.04 6.57
N ALA A 145 -2.30 -12.59 6.05
CA ALA A 145 -3.62 -11.96 6.13
C ALA A 145 -4.08 -11.77 7.58
N ARG A 146 -3.97 -12.79 8.43
CA ARG A 146 -4.31 -12.70 9.86
C ARG A 146 -3.47 -11.65 10.60
N ALA A 147 -2.17 -11.58 10.30
CA ALA A 147 -1.28 -10.57 10.88
C ALA A 147 -1.67 -9.15 10.42
N ALA A 148 -1.95 -8.96 9.14
CA ALA A 148 -2.41 -7.68 8.60
C ALA A 148 -3.77 -7.27 9.20
N VAL A 149 -4.74 -8.18 9.33
CA VAL A 149 -6.03 -7.89 10.00
C VAL A 149 -5.83 -7.46 11.45
N ALA A 150 -4.95 -8.12 12.19
CA ALA A 150 -4.67 -7.76 13.58
C ALA A 150 -4.06 -6.35 13.68
N GLY A 151 -3.13 -5.99 12.78
CA GLY A 151 -2.54 -4.66 12.72
C GLY A 151 -3.53 -3.57 12.31
N ILE A 152 -4.46 -3.86 11.40
CA ILE A 152 -5.46 -2.89 10.93
C ILE A 152 -6.51 -2.56 11.99
N ARG A 153 -6.88 -3.54 12.82
CA ARG A 153 -7.92 -3.41 13.87
C ARG A 153 -7.40 -2.86 15.20
N ALA A 154 -6.08 -2.75 15.37
CA ALA A 154 -5.44 -2.16 16.55
C ALA A 154 -5.53 -0.63 16.52
#